data_AF-A0A9Q3DDH9-F1
#
_entry.id   AF-A0A9Q3DDH9-F1
#
_cell.length_a   1.000
_cell.length_b   1.000
_cell.length_c   1.000
_cell.angle_alpha   90.00
_cell.angle_beta   90.00
_cell.angle_gamma   90.00
#
_symmetry.space_group_name_H-M   'P 1'
#
loop_
_entity.id
_entity.type
_entity.pdbx_description
1 polymer ?
#
loop_
_entity_poly.entity_id
_entity_poly.type
_entity_poly.pdbx_seq_one_letter_code
_entity_poly.pdbx_strand_id
1 'polypeptide(L)'
;MEILHQHQPSHIAEGSPKCDIWDGLVWRCLIGNININDPPFMCIPGALAFFIYVDCFDAHGKSTWLASIGPIMVICLNLPPSDRLRLGNVYVSGIIPGLNEPTSLRLNYLYMPLIKDLKELWQVYKFSPTSTGNSGFFIRVAILMAIADVVAMYKFTGFISHSGNHFCNFFSIHKAQIEEIGPQFHYTCTYPNHESTIAKWLWASPQQIQAILSEYGV
;
A
#
# COMPACT_ATOMS: atom_id res chain seq x y z
N MET A 1 -22.02 12.65 -4.13
CA MET A 1 -22.08 11.25 -3.66
C MET A 1 -22.49 10.29 -4.79
N GLU A 2 -23.23 10.73 -5.82
CA GLU A 2 -23.58 9.93 -7.00
C GLU A 2 -22.36 9.41 -7.81
N ILE A 3 -21.25 10.13 -7.84
CA ILE A 3 -20.05 9.74 -8.63
C ILE A 3 -19.38 8.47 -8.08
N LEU A 4 -19.45 8.21 -6.76
CA LEU A 4 -18.82 7.03 -6.14
C LEU A 4 -19.65 5.75 -6.30
N HIS A 5 -20.92 5.86 -6.69
CA HIS A 5 -21.80 4.71 -6.93
C HIS A 5 -21.77 4.21 -8.38
N GLN A 6 -21.09 4.90 -9.30
CA GLN A 6 -21.20 4.62 -10.74
C GLN A 6 -20.20 3.61 -11.28
N HIS A 7 -19.18 3.19 -10.52
CA HIS A 7 -18.26 2.17 -11.01
C HIS A 7 -18.78 0.76 -10.70
N GLN A 8 -19.73 0.30 -11.50
CA GLN A 8 -19.95 -1.13 -11.65
C GLN A 8 -18.82 -1.67 -12.53
N PRO A 9 -18.09 -2.73 -12.13
CA PRO A 9 -17.12 -3.36 -13.00
C PRO A 9 -17.86 -3.92 -14.21
N SER A 10 -17.77 -3.22 -15.35
CA SER A 10 -18.31 -3.71 -16.61
C SER A 10 -17.58 -5.00 -16.96
N HIS A 11 -18.34 -6.07 -17.22
CA HIS A 11 -17.79 -7.31 -17.75
C HIS A 11 -17.17 -7.03 -19.12
N ILE A 12 -15.85 -6.84 -19.14
CA ILE A 12 -15.09 -6.76 -20.38
C ILE A 12 -15.04 -8.17 -20.99
N ALA A 13 -15.47 -8.32 -22.23
CA ALA A 13 -15.40 -9.57 -22.97
C ALA A 13 -13.94 -10.05 -23.08
N GLU A 14 -13.71 -11.37 -23.06
CA GLU A 14 -12.37 -11.92 -23.30
C GLU A 14 -11.81 -11.42 -24.64
N GLY A 15 -10.65 -10.74 -24.60
CA GLY A 15 -9.96 -10.23 -25.79
C GLY A 15 -10.07 -8.73 -26.04
N SER A 16 -10.90 -7.96 -25.32
CA SER A 16 -10.88 -6.50 -25.43
C SER A 16 -9.71 -5.86 -24.65
N PRO A 17 -9.28 -4.64 -25.04
CA PRO A 17 -8.18 -3.95 -24.38
C PRO A 17 -8.50 -3.75 -22.90
N LYS A 18 -7.52 -4.04 -22.04
CA LYS A 18 -7.59 -3.65 -20.63
C LYS A 18 -7.38 -2.14 -20.54
N CYS A 19 -8.40 -1.43 -20.11
CA CYS A 19 -8.44 0.02 -20.04
C CYS A 19 -8.27 0.52 -18.61
N ASP A 20 -8.49 -0.33 -17.60
CA ASP A 20 -8.39 0.02 -16.19
C ASP A 20 -7.84 -1.13 -15.33
N ILE A 21 -7.41 -0.81 -14.10
CA ILE A 21 -7.00 -1.79 -13.10
C ILE A 21 -8.13 -2.78 -12.82
N TRP A 22 -9.39 -2.34 -12.93
CA TRP A 22 -10.57 -3.14 -12.67
C TRP A 22 -10.75 -4.29 -13.65
N ASP A 23 -10.00 -4.30 -14.75
CA ASP A 23 -9.98 -5.42 -15.71
C ASP A 23 -9.07 -6.57 -15.23
N GLY A 24 -8.30 -6.35 -14.16
CA GLY A 24 -7.46 -7.34 -13.51
C GLY A 24 -8.27 -8.30 -12.62
N LEU A 25 -8.08 -9.61 -12.83
CA LEU A 25 -8.71 -10.66 -12.03
C LEU A 25 -8.40 -10.53 -10.54
N VAL A 26 -7.16 -10.16 -10.19
CA VAL A 26 -6.71 -9.99 -8.80
C VAL A 26 -7.59 -9.00 -8.04
N TRP A 27 -7.99 -7.89 -8.67
CA TRP A 27 -8.79 -6.85 -8.02
C TRP A 27 -10.28 -7.17 -8.03
N ARG A 28 -10.79 -7.77 -9.13
CA ARG A 28 -12.19 -8.20 -9.22
C ARG A 28 -12.55 -9.30 -8.24
N CYS A 29 -11.63 -10.23 -8.05
CA CYS A 29 -11.80 -11.38 -7.17
C CYS A 29 -11.22 -11.13 -5.78
N LEU A 30 -10.82 -9.91 -5.45
CA LEU A 30 -10.26 -9.60 -4.14
C LEU A 30 -11.28 -9.95 -3.05
N ILE A 31 -10.90 -10.88 -2.18
CA ILE A 31 -11.70 -11.33 -1.05
C ILE A 31 -11.30 -10.46 0.15
N GLY A 32 -12.25 -9.71 0.69
CA GLY A 32 -12.05 -8.87 1.90
C GLY A 32 -12.97 -9.32 3.03
N ASN A 33 -13.23 -10.63 3.07
CA ASN A 33 -14.35 -11.24 3.74
C ASN A 33 -14.19 -11.16 5.26
N ILE A 34 -15.19 -10.57 5.92
CA ILE A 34 -15.37 -10.71 7.37
C ILE A 34 -16.10 -12.02 7.62
N ASN A 35 -17.02 -12.40 6.72
CA ASN A 35 -17.76 -13.66 6.76
C ASN A 35 -17.41 -14.53 5.55
N ILE A 36 -17.42 -15.84 5.75
CA ILE A 36 -17.06 -16.84 4.72
C ILE A 36 -17.89 -16.73 3.43
N ASN A 37 -19.11 -16.19 3.51
CA ASN A 37 -20.05 -16.04 2.40
C ASN A 37 -20.09 -14.61 1.81
N ASP A 38 -19.22 -13.69 2.25
CA ASP A 38 -19.22 -12.34 1.70
C ASP A 38 -18.84 -12.38 0.20
N PRO A 39 -19.49 -11.56 -0.64
CA PRO A 39 -19.11 -11.42 -2.05
C PRO A 39 -17.70 -10.80 -2.17
N PRO A 40 -17.09 -10.79 -3.36
CA PRO A 40 -15.84 -10.07 -3.59
C PRO A 40 -15.92 -8.63 -3.05
N PHE A 41 -14.81 -8.12 -2.50
CA PHE A 41 -14.78 -6.87 -1.73
C PHE A 41 -15.40 -5.69 -2.49
N MET A 42 -15.07 -5.55 -3.78
CA MET A 42 -15.58 -4.47 -4.63
C MET A 42 -17.08 -4.57 -4.96
N CYS A 43 -17.71 -5.72 -4.68
CA CYS A 43 -19.16 -5.91 -4.83
C CYS A 43 -19.94 -5.47 -3.57
N ILE A 44 -19.26 -5.16 -2.47
CA ILE A 44 -19.90 -4.72 -1.23
C ILE A 44 -20.31 -3.25 -1.38
N PRO A 45 -21.58 -2.88 -1.12
CA PRO A 45 -22.00 -1.48 -1.12
C PRO A 45 -21.17 -0.64 -0.15
N GLY A 46 -20.63 0.49 -0.62
CA GLY A 46 -19.75 1.34 0.19
C GLY A 46 -18.30 0.87 0.28
N ALA A 47 -17.91 -0.18 -0.47
CA ALA A 47 -16.50 -0.54 -0.62
C ALA A 47 -15.77 0.47 -1.50
N LEU A 48 -14.74 1.07 -0.93
CA LEU A 48 -13.84 2.00 -1.60
C LEU A 48 -12.44 1.40 -1.64
N ALA A 49 -11.80 1.57 -2.78
CA ALA A 49 -10.45 1.13 -3.03
C ALA A 49 -9.57 2.33 -3.32
N PHE A 50 -8.35 2.26 -2.80
CA PHE A 50 -7.39 3.33 -2.92
C PHE A 50 -6.00 2.77 -3.23
N PHE A 51 -5.14 3.62 -3.77
CA PHE A 51 -3.71 3.41 -3.66
C PHE A 51 -3.08 4.44 -2.74
N ILE A 52 -1.93 4.07 -2.16
CA ILE A 52 -1.07 4.97 -1.43
C ILE A 52 0.15 5.30 -2.28
N TYR A 53 0.54 6.57 -2.33
CA TYR A 53 1.77 7.05 -2.94
C TYR A 53 2.70 7.57 -1.85
N VAL A 54 3.96 7.15 -1.88
CA VAL A 54 5.00 7.62 -0.97
C VAL A 54 6.30 7.77 -1.75
N ASP A 55 6.81 8.98 -1.84
CA ASP A 55 8.10 9.27 -2.46
C ASP A 55 8.64 10.61 -1.94
N CYS A 56 9.96 10.71 -1.74
CA CYS A 56 10.61 11.96 -1.30
C CYS A 56 11.38 12.57 -2.47
N PHE A 57 11.11 13.83 -2.79
CA PHE A 57 11.78 14.54 -3.88
C PHE A 57 12.31 15.91 -3.42
N ASP A 58 13.29 16.45 -4.17
CA ASP A 58 13.82 17.79 -3.95
C ASP A 58 12.79 18.83 -4.42
N ALA A 59 12.23 19.60 -3.49
CA ALA A 59 11.19 20.58 -3.75
C ALA A 59 11.66 21.75 -4.64
N HIS A 60 12.98 21.96 -4.77
CA HIS A 60 13.56 23.02 -5.59
C HIS A 60 14.00 22.55 -6.98
N GLY A 61 13.83 21.26 -7.31
CA GLY A 61 14.11 20.70 -8.64
C GLY A 61 15.60 20.65 -9.03
N LYS A 62 16.49 21.17 -8.20
CA LYS A 62 17.95 21.04 -8.31
C LYS A 62 18.40 20.24 -7.10
N SER A 63 19.13 19.14 -7.31
CA SER A 63 19.64 18.16 -6.32
C SER A 63 20.56 18.76 -5.25
N THR A 64 20.12 19.84 -4.63
CA THR A 64 20.80 20.56 -3.58
C THR A 64 20.56 19.88 -2.24
N TRP A 65 19.54 19.00 -2.16
CA TRP A 65 19.10 18.31 -0.94
C TRP A 65 18.76 19.28 0.19
N LEU A 66 18.54 20.57 -0.14
CA LEU A 66 18.28 21.63 0.84
C LEU A 66 16.83 21.64 1.31
N ALA A 67 15.92 20.99 0.58
CA ALA A 67 14.53 20.80 0.99
C ALA A 67 13.94 19.54 0.31
N SER A 68 14.16 18.37 0.91
CA SER A 68 13.41 17.16 0.54
C SER A 68 12.01 17.20 1.14
N ILE A 69 10.99 16.82 0.38
CA ILE A 69 9.61 16.68 0.86
C ILE A 69 9.04 15.37 0.32
N GLY A 70 8.42 14.58 1.21
CA GLY A 70 7.77 13.34 0.83
C GLY A 70 6.28 13.31 1.15
N PRO A 71 5.39 13.64 0.22
CA PRO A 71 3.96 13.53 0.47
C PRO A 71 3.55 12.06 0.59
N ILE A 72 2.71 11.77 1.58
CA ILE A 72 1.97 10.52 1.69
C ILE A 72 0.59 10.82 1.13
N MET A 73 0.32 10.34 -0.09
CA MET A 73 -0.95 10.58 -0.77
C MET A 73 -1.79 9.32 -0.82
N VAL A 74 -3.11 9.47 -0.71
CA VAL A 74 -4.08 8.39 -0.83
C VAL A 74 -5.08 8.79 -1.92
N ILE A 75 -5.25 7.94 -2.94
CA ILE A 75 -6.00 8.27 -4.16
C ILE A 75 -7.11 7.24 -4.38
N CYS A 76 -8.34 7.72 -4.59
CA CYS A 76 -9.51 6.86 -4.77
C CYS A 76 -9.53 6.23 -6.17
N LEU A 77 -9.50 4.91 -6.22
CA LEU A 77 -9.54 4.13 -7.46
C LEU A 77 -10.95 3.94 -8.02
N ASN A 78 -11.99 4.16 -7.21
CA ASN A 78 -13.39 4.11 -7.66
C ASN A 78 -13.75 5.28 -8.60
N LEU A 79 -12.93 6.33 -8.66
CA LEU A 79 -13.11 7.42 -9.61
C LEU A 79 -12.71 6.98 -11.03
N PRO A 80 -13.31 7.58 -12.07
CA PRO A 80 -12.85 7.40 -13.45
C PRO A 80 -11.35 7.70 -13.57
N PRO A 81 -10.58 6.96 -14.40
CA PRO A 81 -9.13 7.16 -14.53
C PRO A 81 -8.71 8.62 -14.75
N SER A 82 -9.48 9.40 -15.53
CA SER A 82 -9.24 10.82 -15.81
C SER A 82 -9.42 11.74 -14.59
N ASP A 83 -10.15 11.30 -13.56
CA ASP A 83 -10.46 12.11 -12.38
C ASP A 83 -9.61 11.75 -11.15
N ARG A 84 -8.99 10.57 -11.09
CA ARG A 84 -8.26 10.06 -9.91
C ARG A 84 -7.20 11.04 -9.39
N LEU A 85 -6.42 11.62 -10.30
CA LEU A 85 -5.28 12.50 -9.98
C LEU A 85 -5.61 14.00 -10.04
N ARG A 86 -6.89 14.37 -10.17
CA ARG A 86 -7.28 15.77 -10.06
C ARG A 86 -7.01 16.26 -8.63
N LEU A 87 -6.50 17.48 -8.48
CA LEU A 87 -6.09 18.02 -7.18
C LEU A 87 -7.16 17.90 -6.08
N GLY A 88 -8.44 18.03 -6.43
CA GLY A 88 -9.54 17.88 -5.47
C GLY A 88 -9.83 16.43 -5.01
N ASN A 89 -9.24 15.44 -5.67
CA ASN A 89 -9.45 14.01 -5.44
C ASN A 89 -8.22 13.31 -4.84
N VAL A 90 -7.11 14.04 -4.65
CA VAL A 90 -5.89 13.54 -4.02
C VAL A 90 -5.92 13.89 -2.54
N TYR A 91 -5.94 12.89 -1.66
CA TYR A 91 -5.88 13.09 -0.22
C TYR A 91 -4.44 13.03 0.26
N VAL A 92 -3.91 14.13 0.83
CA VAL A 92 -2.59 14.14 1.45
C VAL A 92 -2.75 13.78 2.93
N SER A 93 -2.43 12.53 3.28
CA SER A 93 -2.56 12.02 4.65
C SER A 93 -1.39 12.43 5.54
N GLY A 94 -0.26 12.81 4.96
CA GLY A 94 0.91 13.24 5.71
C GLY A 94 2.00 13.80 4.80
N ILE A 95 2.98 14.45 5.44
CA ILE A 95 4.17 14.99 4.77
C ILE A 95 5.39 14.53 5.56
N ILE A 96 6.31 13.85 4.90
CA ILE A 96 7.63 13.49 5.39
C ILE A 96 8.51 14.76 5.28
N PRO A 97 8.95 15.34 6.40
CA PRO A 97 9.74 16.57 6.39
C PRO A 97 11.22 16.31 6.03
N GLY A 98 11.84 17.23 5.28
CA GLY A 98 13.29 17.27 5.00
C GLY A 98 14.10 18.09 6.02
N LEU A 99 15.44 18.22 5.92
CA LEU A 99 16.33 18.05 4.75
C LEU A 99 16.70 16.61 4.36
N ASN A 100 16.87 15.72 5.33
CA ASN A 100 17.23 14.32 5.10
C ASN A 100 16.01 13.43 5.35
N GLU A 101 15.87 12.39 4.54
CA GLU A 101 14.79 11.42 4.74
C GLU A 101 14.92 10.77 6.14
N PRO A 102 13.82 10.68 6.93
CA PRO A 102 13.87 10.07 8.24
C PRO A 102 14.32 8.61 8.19
N THR A 103 14.86 8.11 9.30
CA THR A 103 15.12 6.67 9.44
C THR A 103 13.81 5.89 9.34
N SER A 104 13.86 4.62 8.91
CA SER A 104 12.66 3.77 8.77
C SER A 104 11.83 3.73 10.06
N LEU A 105 12.49 3.69 11.23
CA LEU A 105 11.81 3.74 12.53
C LEU A 105 11.05 5.07 12.76
N ARG A 106 11.59 6.20 12.30
CA ARG A 106 10.91 7.50 12.43
C ARG A 106 9.74 7.64 11.47
N LEU A 107 9.86 7.07 10.27
CA LEU A 107 8.75 7.02 9.30
C LEU A 107 7.53 6.28 9.87
N ASN A 108 7.75 5.25 10.69
CA ASN A 108 6.64 4.53 11.35
C ASN A 108 5.74 5.45 12.18
N TYR A 109 6.29 6.49 12.83
CA TYR A 109 5.47 7.46 13.58
C TYR A 109 4.57 8.31 12.66
N LEU A 110 5.00 8.55 11.41
CA LEU A 110 4.19 9.26 10.41
C LEU A 110 3.11 8.35 9.82
N TYR A 111 3.39 7.06 9.63
CA TYR A 111 2.41 6.11 9.10
C TYR A 111 1.40 5.64 10.14
N MET A 112 1.76 5.61 11.42
CA MET A 112 0.92 5.02 12.48
C MET A 112 -0.51 5.58 12.53
N PRO A 113 -0.76 6.90 12.44
CA PRO A 113 -2.12 7.43 12.41
C PRO A 113 -2.91 6.94 11.19
N LEU A 114 -2.31 7.00 10.00
CA LEU A 114 -2.93 6.53 8.77
C LEU A 114 -3.25 5.03 8.83
N ILE A 115 -2.31 4.21 9.30
CA ILE A 115 -2.52 2.76 9.43
C ILE A 115 -3.63 2.45 10.45
N LYS A 116 -3.74 3.23 11.52
CA LYS A 116 -4.83 3.09 12.48
C LYS A 116 -6.19 3.35 11.80
N ASP A 117 -6.31 4.47 11.10
CA ASP A 117 -7.56 4.83 10.39
C ASP A 117 -7.91 3.78 9.33
N LEU A 118 -6.92 3.30 8.56
CA LEU A 118 -7.11 2.26 7.55
C LEU A 118 -7.56 0.93 8.16
N LYS A 119 -7.06 0.56 9.34
CA LYS A 119 -7.52 -0.65 10.06
C LYS A 119 -8.97 -0.55 10.50
N GLU A 120 -9.38 0.62 10.97
CA GLU A 120 -10.79 0.89 11.33
C GLU A 120 -11.69 0.84 10.08
N LEU A 121 -11.25 1.46 8.99
CA LEU A 121 -11.98 1.50 7.72
C LEU A 121 -12.02 0.14 7.00
N TRP A 122 -11.05 -0.75 7.22
CA TRP A 122 -11.06 -2.11 6.64
C TRP A 122 -12.20 -2.99 7.19
N GLN A 123 -12.56 -2.80 8.47
CA GLN A 123 -13.65 -3.54 9.12
C GLN A 123 -15.00 -3.07 8.59
N VAL A 124 -15.64 -2.11 9.23
CA VAL A 124 -16.82 -1.38 8.73
C VAL A 124 -16.86 -0.07 9.48
N TYR A 125 -16.94 1.06 8.78
CA TYR A 125 -17.15 2.37 9.41
C TYR A 125 -18.54 2.90 9.09
N LYS A 126 -19.28 3.32 10.12
CA LYS A 126 -20.62 3.91 9.97
C LYS A 126 -20.54 5.43 10.09
N PHE A 127 -20.85 6.12 9.00
CA PHE A 127 -21.05 7.56 9.05
C PHE A 127 -22.42 7.90 9.64
N SER A 128 -22.43 8.95 10.46
CA SER A 128 -23.66 9.54 10.97
C SER A 128 -24.58 10.02 9.84
N PRO A 129 -25.90 10.05 10.07
CA PRO A 129 -26.84 10.69 9.17
C PRO A 129 -26.38 12.09 8.77
N THR A 130 -26.55 12.42 7.49
CA THR A 130 -26.27 13.76 6.96
C THR A 130 -27.58 14.53 6.85
N SER A 131 -27.53 15.85 6.68
CA SER A 131 -28.74 16.66 6.44
C SER A 131 -29.56 16.19 5.21
N THR A 132 -28.92 15.47 4.29
CA THR A 132 -29.51 14.92 3.07
C THR A 132 -29.91 13.45 3.18
N GLY A 133 -29.67 12.77 4.31
CA GLY A 133 -29.96 11.34 4.45
C GLY A 133 -30.02 10.86 5.91
N ASN A 134 -31.19 10.38 6.32
CA ASN A 134 -31.51 10.08 7.72
C ASN A 134 -30.93 8.76 8.27
N SER A 135 -30.39 7.87 7.43
CA SER A 135 -29.95 6.53 7.86
C SER A 135 -28.45 6.42 8.17
N GLY A 136 -27.66 7.43 7.81
CA GLY A 136 -26.21 7.28 7.68
C GLY A 136 -25.86 6.28 6.57
N PHE A 137 -24.57 5.99 6.41
CA PHE A 137 -24.09 4.99 5.45
C PHE A 137 -22.85 4.27 5.98
N PHE A 138 -22.66 3.04 5.52
CA PHE A 138 -21.51 2.22 5.86
C PHE A 138 -20.48 2.30 4.74
N ILE A 139 -19.20 2.40 5.11
CA ILE A 139 -18.10 2.25 4.17
C ILE A 139 -17.11 1.20 4.65
N ARG A 140 -16.40 0.65 3.67
CA ARG A 140 -15.18 -0.13 3.89
C ARG A 140 -14.10 0.38 2.96
N VAL A 141 -12.86 0.41 3.41
CA VAL A 141 -11.72 0.89 2.61
C VAL A 141 -10.67 -0.18 2.48
N ALA A 142 -10.16 -0.38 1.26
CA ALA A 142 -8.99 -1.20 0.97
C ALA A 142 -7.90 -0.37 0.28
N ILE A 143 -6.66 -0.53 0.73
CA ILE A 143 -5.48 -0.09 -0.03
C ILE A 143 -5.05 -1.25 -0.92
N LEU A 144 -5.22 -1.09 -2.23
CA LEU A 144 -4.93 -2.14 -3.21
C LEU A 144 -3.45 -2.16 -3.61
N MET A 145 -2.82 -0.99 -3.66
CA MET A 145 -1.44 -0.87 -4.09
C MET A 145 -0.73 0.28 -3.39
N ALA A 146 0.58 0.11 -3.25
CA ALA A 146 1.50 1.18 -2.89
C ALA A 146 2.33 1.53 -4.12
N ILE A 147 2.49 2.82 -4.38
CA ILE A 147 3.31 3.38 -5.45
C ILE A 147 4.43 4.17 -4.79
N ALA A 148 5.66 3.74 -5.02
CA ALA A 148 6.86 4.36 -4.50
C ALA A 148 8.03 3.98 -5.41
N ASP A 149 9.12 4.73 -5.34
CA ASP A 149 10.40 4.23 -5.85
C ASP A 149 10.86 3.01 -5.02
N VAL A 150 11.89 2.31 -5.48
CA VAL A 150 12.34 1.07 -4.82
C VAL A 150 12.81 1.35 -3.39
N VAL A 151 13.45 2.49 -3.14
CA VAL A 151 14.03 2.82 -1.82
C VAL A 151 12.94 3.15 -0.80
N ALA A 152 11.99 4.00 -1.15
CA ALA A 152 10.84 4.33 -0.33
C ALA A 152 9.93 3.11 -0.15
N MET A 153 9.78 2.25 -1.17
CA MET A 153 9.04 1.01 -1.05
C MET A 153 9.61 0.12 0.06
N TYR A 154 10.93 -0.10 0.09
CA TYR A 154 11.56 -0.90 1.15
C TYR A 154 11.29 -0.34 2.54
N LYS A 155 11.39 0.98 2.71
CA LYS A 155 11.11 1.64 4.00
C LYS A 155 9.65 1.56 4.40
N PHE A 156 8.74 1.70 3.43
CA PHE A 156 7.30 1.63 3.65
C PHE A 156 6.85 0.21 4.01
N THR A 157 7.45 -0.80 3.39
CA THR A 157 7.09 -2.21 3.56
C THR A 157 7.86 -2.92 4.67
N GLY A 158 8.95 -2.31 5.17
CA GLY A 158 9.77 -2.89 6.24
C GLY A 158 10.87 -3.82 5.76
N PHE A 159 11.19 -3.82 4.47
CA PHE A 159 12.30 -4.61 3.92
C PHE A 159 13.63 -3.85 4.02
N ILE A 160 14.73 -4.60 3.99
CA ILE A 160 16.07 -4.05 3.90
C ILE A 160 16.28 -3.37 2.55
N SER A 161 17.01 -2.25 2.55
CA SER A 161 17.27 -1.50 1.32
C SER A 161 18.18 -2.28 0.35
N HIS A 162 18.39 -1.73 -0.85
CA HIS A 162 19.28 -2.27 -1.89
C HIS A 162 20.73 -2.58 -1.43
N SER A 163 21.17 -2.03 -0.29
CA SER A 163 22.46 -2.35 0.32
C SER A 163 22.50 -3.68 1.07
N GLY A 164 21.34 -4.30 1.30
CA GLY A 164 21.20 -5.60 1.95
C GLY A 164 21.61 -6.77 1.07
N ASN A 165 21.73 -7.93 1.71
CA ASN A 165 22.01 -9.19 1.01
C ASN A 165 20.78 -9.80 0.33
N HIS A 166 19.58 -9.35 0.70
CA HIS A 166 18.32 -9.71 0.06
C HIS A 166 17.81 -8.51 -0.73
N PHE A 167 17.53 -8.70 -2.02
CA PHE A 167 17.22 -7.61 -2.96
C PHE A 167 15.83 -7.72 -3.59
N CYS A 168 15.07 -8.78 -3.28
CA CYS A 168 13.76 -9.03 -3.87
C CYS A 168 12.67 -9.11 -2.78
N ASN A 169 11.55 -8.42 -2.99
CA ASN A 169 10.41 -8.41 -2.08
C ASN A 169 9.46 -9.59 -2.26
N PHE A 170 9.72 -10.46 -3.25
CA PHE A 170 8.88 -11.62 -3.56
C PHE A 170 9.58 -12.94 -3.23
N PHE A 171 10.91 -12.97 -3.37
CA PHE A 171 11.74 -14.14 -3.22
C PHE A 171 12.89 -13.84 -2.25
N SER A 172 13.20 -14.77 -1.35
CA SER A 172 14.32 -14.67 -0.42
C SER A 172 15.61 -15.10 -1.12
N ILE A 173 16.08 -14.27 -2.04
CA ILE A 173 17.28 -14.54 -2.84
C ILE A 173 18.45 -13.75 -2.24
N HIS A 174 19.51 -14.46 -1.90
CA HIS A 174 20.75 -13.84 -1.44
C HIS A 174 21.54 -13.27 -2.62
N LYS A 175 22.23 -12.14 -2.43
CA LYS A 175 23.02 -11.45 -3.46
C LYS A 175 24.10 -12.32 -4.09
N ALA A 176 24.61 -13.31 -3.35
CA ALA A 176 25.54 -14.32 -3.87
C ALA A 176 24.95 -15.16 -5.02
N GLN A 177 23.63 -15.22 -5.13
CA GLN A 177 22.87 -15.97 -6.12
C GLN A 177 22.26 -15.05 -7.19
N ILE A 178 22.71 -13.79 -7.32
CA ILE A 178 22.11 -12.81 -8.23
C ILE A 178 22.16 -13.25 -9.71
N GLU A 179 23.13 -14.08 -10.06
CA GLU A 179 23.29 -14.63 -11.41
C GLU A 179 22.47 -15.90 -11.66
N GLU A 180 21.90 -16.50 -10.61
CA GLU A 180 21.05 -17.67 -10.73
C GLU A 180 19.68 -17.25 -11.26
N ILE A 181 19.28 -17.81 -12.40
CA ILE A 181 17.98 -17.57 -13.03
C ILE A 181 17.29 -18.92 -13.18
N GLY A 182 16.06 -19.05 -12.70
CA GLY A 182 15.23 -20.22 -12.99
C GLY A 182 14.10 -20.47 -12.00
N PRO A 183 13.32 -21.53 -12.23
CA PRO A 183 12.13 -21.87 -11.46
C PRO A 183 12.43 -22.40 -10.05
N GLN A 184 13.71 -22.54 -9.66
CA GLN A 184 14.12 -22.97 -8.32
C GLN A 184 13.75 -21.95 -7.23
N PHE A 185 13.50 -20.70 -7.60
CA PHE A 185 13.08 -19.67 -6.65
C PHE A 185 11.59 -19.78 -6.38
N HIS A 186 11.26 -20.14 -5.15
CA HIS A 186 9.90 -20.19 -4.67
C HIS A 186 9.51 -18.86 -4.03
N TYR A 187 8.26 -18.44 -4.23
CA TYR A 187 7.71 -17.27 -3.56
C TYR A 187 7.74 -17.48 -2.05
N THR A 188 8.65 -16.78 -1.36
CA THR A 188 8.90 -16.98 0.07
C THR A 188 8.50 -15.78 0.91
N CYS A 189 8.39 -14.59 0.31
CA CYS A 189 7.99 -13.36 0.99
C CYS A 189 6.45 -13.29 1.09
N THR A 190 5.87 -14.23 1.83
CA THR A 190 4.44 -14.26 2.14
C THR A 190 4.13 -13.38 3.35
N TYR A 191 2.88 -12.93 3.46
CA TYR A 191 2.43 -12.16 4.63
C TYR A 191 2.73 -12.90 5.97
N PRO A 192 2.42 -14.21 6.13
CA PRO A 192 2.73 -14.92 7.38
C PRO A 192 4.22 -14.97 7.71
N ASN A 193 5.08 -15.16 6.70
CA ASN A 193 6.54 -15.16 6.91
C ASN A 193 7.03 -13.78 7.33
N HIS A 194 6.55 -12.74 6.63
CA HIS A 194 6.88 -11.35 6.93
C HIS A 194 6.43 -10.94 8.35
N GLU A 195 5.20 -11.29 8.72
CA GLU A 195 4.65 -11.06 10.05
C GLU A 195 5.45 -11.79 11.14
N SER A 196 5.83 -13.05 10.90
CA SER A 196 6.69 -13.81 11.81
C SER A 196 8.06 -13.15 12.00
N THR A 197 8.68 -12.66 10.92
CA THR A 197 9.97 -11.97 11.00
C THR A 197 9.87 -10.64 11.74
N ILE A 198 8.83 -9.83 11.48
CA ILE A 198 8.57 -8.60 12.23
C ILE A 198 8.36 -8.90 13.72
N ALA A 199 7.64 -9.97 14.06
CA ALA A 199 7.44 -10.36 15.45
C ALA A 199 8.77 -10.69 16.15
N LYS A 200 9.72 -11.35 15.46
CA LYS A 200 11.09 -11.55 15.98
C LYS A 200 11.82 -10.21 16.16
N TRP A 201 11.72 -9.32 15.17
CA TRP A 201 12.37 -8.01 15.19
C TRP A 201 11.89 -7.13 16.35
N LEU A 202 10.58 -7.11 16.64
CA LEU A 202 9.98 -6.27 17.69
C LEU A 202 10.54 -6.53 19.09
N TRP A 203 10.95 -7.76 19.36
CA TRP A 203 11.48 -8.19 20.67
C TRP A 203 12.99 -8.45 20.67
N ALA A 204 13.67 -8.12 19.56
CA ALA A 204 15.09 -8.36 19.38
C ALA A 204 15.95 -7.25 20.02
N SER A 205 17.11 -7.65 20.57
CA SER A 205 18.18 -6.71 20.91
C SER A 205 18.81 -6.09 19.64
N PRO A 206 19.55 -4.97 19.75
CA PRO A 206 20.22 -4.37 18.59
C PRO A 206 21.13 -5.35 17.81
N GLN A 207 21.80 -6.27 18.49
CA GLN A 207 22.63 -7.29 17.86
C GLN A 207 21.79 -8.34 17.11
N GLN A 208 20.63 -8.72 17.69
CA GLN A 208 19.70 -9.66 17.07
C GLN A 208 19.01 -9.05 15.84
N ILE A 209 18.68 -7.75 15.87
CA ILE A 209 18.10 -7.04 14.72
C ILE A 209 19.00 -7.17 13.49
N GLN A 210 20.31 -6.96 13.65
CA GLN A 210 21.24 -7.06 12.51
C GLN A 210 21.30 -8.48 11.94
N ALA A 211 21.23 -9.51 12.79
CA ALA A 211 21.16 -10.90 12.35
C ALA A 211 19.87 -11.19 11.58
N ILE A 212 18.72 -10.76 12.10
CA ILE A 212 17.41 -10.92 11.47
C ILE A 212 17.38 -10.24 10.08
N LEU A 213 17.85 -8.99 10.00
CA LEU A 213 17.94 -8.25 8.75
C LEU A 213 18.85 -8.95 7.72
N SER A 214 19.96 -9.52 8.18
CA SER A 214 20.88 -10.26 7.30
C SER A 214 20.29 -11.58 6.81
N GLU A 215 19.53 -12.28 7.66
CA GLU A 215 19.00 -13.62 7.38
C GLU A 215 17.71 -13.57 6.55
N TYR A 216 16.82 -12.61 6.82
CA TYR A 216 15.47 -12.57 6.24
C TYR A 216 15.20 -11.35 5.36
N GLY A 217 16.06 -10.32 5.42
CA GLY A 217 15.86 -9.09 4.65
C GLY A 217 14.66 -8.23 5.10
N VAL A 218 14.14 -8.45 6.31
CA VAL A 218 12.99 -7.78 6.95
C VAL A 218 13.37 -7.44 8.38
#